data_AF-A0A948R5W0-F1
#
_entry.id   AF-A0A948R5W0-F1
#
_cell.length_a   1.000
_cell.length_b   1.000
_cell.length_c   1.000
_cell.angle_alpha   90.00
_cell.angle_beta   90.00
_cell.angle_gamma   90.00
#
_symmetry.space_group_name_H-M   'P 1'
#
loop_
_entity.id
_entity.type
_entity.pdbx_description
1 polymer ?
#
loop_
_entity_poly.entity_id
_entity_poly.type
_entity_poly.pdbx_seq_one_letter_code
_entity_poly.pdbx_strand_id
1 'polypeptide(L)'
;MTMMNRAACNAFAAFCLLGLAACNQGETGAPTDSASPVLVKGLSITNPRLVLAPVKGNPAAVYFDLSYAGADGLTLNTVTVEGAGMSMIHQTAEKDGAMTMTEAGPIALTTGAPVSLAPGGLHVMAMQPSDAWQPGGTVNVTLSLSDGTTQSFAADVRAAGEER
;
A
#
# COMPACT_ATOMS: atom_id res chain seq x y z
N MET A 1 34.15 -3.34 -79.87
CA MET A 1 35.44 -3.03 -79.23
C MET A 1 35.58 -3.94 -78.02
N THR A 2 36.53 -4.88 -78.05
CA THR A 2 37.19 -5.52 -76.90
C THR A 2 36.38 -6.33 -75.85
N MET A 3 36.58 -7.67 -75.91
CA MET A 3 36.66 -8.69 -74.83
C MET A 3 35.54 -8.79 -73.76
N MET A 4 34.82 -9.90 -73.55
CA MET A 4 35.16 -11.35 -73.43
C MET A 4 35.65 -11.77 -72.02
N ASN A 5 35.08 -12.87 -71.51
CA ASN A 5 35.44 -13.62 -70.28
C ASN A 5 35.12 -12.92 -68.94
N ARG A 6 34.69 -13.57 -67.85
CA ARG A 6 34.47 -15.00 -67.49
C ARG A 6 33.13 -15.06 -66.69
N ALA A 7 32.46 -16.17 -66.38
CA ALA A 7 32.71 -17.61 -66.56
C ALA A 7 31.35 -18.35 -66.80
N ALA A 8 31.21 -19.61 -66.38
CA ALA A 8 29.95 -20.37 -66.36
C ALA A 8 29.84 -21.28 -65.12
N CYS A 9 28.63 -21.79 -64.84
CA CYS A 9 28.28 -22.98 -64.03
C CYS A 9 28.91 -23.12 -62.61
N ASN A 10 28.13 -23.29 -61.55
CA ASN A 10 27.20 -24.42 -61.41
C ASN A 10 26.07 -24.13 -60.41
N ALA A 11 24.92 -24.77 -60.61
CA ALA A 11 23.90 -24.88 -59.58
C ALA A 11 24.37 -25.85 -58.48
N PHE A 12 24.11 -25.51 -57.21
CA PHE A 12 23.95 -26.50 -56.17
C PHE A 12 22.73 -26.15 -55.30
N ALA A 13 22.03 -27.20 -54.87
CA ALA A 13 20.63 -27.10 -54.50
C ALA A 13 20.38 -26.52 -53.09
N ALA A 14 19.15 -26.04 -52.95
CA ALA A 14 18.49 -25.62 -51.73
C ALA A 14 18.78 -26.47 -50.48
N PHE A 15 18.98 -25.78 -49.34
CA PHE A 15 18.39 -26.21 -48.06
C PHE A 15 18.22 -25.00 -47.09
N CYS A 16 17.26 -24.11 -47.39
CA CYS A 16 16.90 -23.02 -46.48
C CYS A 16 15.98 -23.52 -45.36
N LEU A 17 16.54 -24.09 -44.30
CA LEU A 17 15.85 -24.23 -43.03
C LEU A 17 15.81 -22.88 -42.31
N LEU A 18 14.75 -22.11 -42.50
CA LEU A 18 14.42 -20.98 -41.62
C LEU A 18 13.96 -21.51 -40.27
N GLY A 19 14.92 -21.81 -39.40
CA GLY A 19 14.66 -22.00 -37.97
C GLY A 19 14.33 -20.66 -37.33
N LEU A 20 13.05 -20.31 -37.24
CA LEU A 20 12.57 -19.20 -36.42
C LEU A 20 12.83 -19.53 -34.94
N ALA A 21 14.00 -19.11 -34.43
CA ALA A 21 14.27 -19.06 -33.00
C ALA A 21 13.49 -17.89 -32.38
N ALA A 22 12.17 -18.03 -32.30
CA ALA A 22 11.30 -17.14 -31.57
C ALA A 22 11.50 -17.37 -30.06
N CYS A 23 12.54 -16.76 -29.50
CA CYS A 23 12.71 -16.65 -28.05
C CYS A 23 11.62 -15.74 -27.49
N ASN A 24 10.46 -16.33 -27.23
CA ASN A 24 9.35 -15.73 -26.50
C ASN A 24 9.88 -15.24 -25.14
N GLN A 25 9.75 -13.94 -24.89
CA GLN A 25 10.14 -13.32 -23.61
C GLN A 25 9.09 -13.68 -22.55
N GLY A 26 9.22 -14.89 -22.03
CA GLY A 26 8.36 -15.50 -21.02
C GLY A 26 8.93 -15.43 -19.61
N GLU A 27 9.65 -14.36 -19.26
CA GLU A 27 10.03 -14.11 -17.87
C GLU A 27 8.84 -13.52 -17.10
N THR A 28 7.90 -14.41 -16.74
CA THR A 28 6.87 -14.11 -15.73
C THR A 28 7.51 -14.08 -14.34
N GLY A 29 8.36 -13.07 -14.12
CA GLY A 29 8.75 -12.63 -12.79
C GLY A 29 7.59 -11.86 -12.18
N ALA A 30 6.73 -12.56 -11.42
CA ALA A 30 5.80 -11.85 -10.55
C ALA A 30 6.62 -11.00 -9.55
N PRO A 31 6.28 -9.72 -9.33
CA PRO A 31 6.80 -8.99 -8.19
C PRO A 31 6.14 -9.57 -6.94
N THR A 32 6.65 -10.71 -6.47
CA THR A 32 6.42 -11.17 -5.10
C THR A 32 7.29 -10.31 -4.19
N ASP A 33 6.96 -9.02 -4.11
CA ASP A 33 7.41 -8.17 -3.02
C ASP A 33 6.58 -8.53 -1.79
N SER A 34 6.82 -9.75 -1.28
CA SER A 34 6.49 -10.11 0.09
C SER A 34 7.49 -9.41 1.00
N ALA A 35 7.39 -8.07 1.03
CA ALA A 35 8.13 -7.22 1.93
C ALA A 35 7.86 -7.70 3.36
N SER A 36 8.87 -8.35 3.94
CA SER A 36 8.82 -8.71 5.36
C SER A 36 8.61 -7.43 6.15
N PRO A 37 7.71 -7.40 7.16
CA PRO A 37 7.33 -6.16 7.82
C PRO A 37 8.57 -5.47 8.40
N VAL A 38 8.95 -4.35 7.79
CA VAL A 38 10.05 -3.53 8.26
C VAL A 38 9.63 -2.92 9.59
N LEU A 39 10.36 -3.29 10.64
CA LEU A 39 10.13 -2.76 11.98
C LEU A 39 10.95 -1.48 12.15
N VAL A 40 10.27 -0.34 12.24
CA VAL A 40 10.88 0.95 12.54
C VAL A 40 11.30 0.94 14.00
N LYS A 41 12.59 1.19 14.26
CA LYS A 41 13.15 1.08 15.60
C LYS A 41 12.47 2.06 16.55
N GLY A 42 11.96 1.54 17.67
CA GLY A 42 11.28 2.34 18.68
C GLY A 42 9.83 2.68 18.35
N LEU A 43 9.30 2.25 17.19
CA LEU A 43 7.88 2.38 16.86
C LEU A 43 7.13 1.11 17.28
N SER A 44 6.07 1.28 18.08
CA SER A 44 5.17 0.20 18.49
C SER A 44 3.73 0.59 18.21
N ILE A 45 2.96 -0.39 17.75
CA ILE A 45 1.58 -0.23 17.25
C ILE A 45 0.72 -1.27 17.98
N THR A 46 -0.40 -0.83 18.55
CA THR A 46 -1.28 -1.68 19.37
C THR A 46 -2.76 -1.41 19.07
N ASN A 47 -3.63 -2.33 19.46
CA ASN A 47 -5.08 -2.31 19.23
C ASN A 47 -5.53 -2.07 17.76
N PRO A 48 -4.84 -2.62 16.74
CA PRO A 48 -5.14 -2.31 15.34
C PRO A 48 -6.44 -2.95 14.86
N ARG A 49 -7.37 -2.13 14.35
CA ARG A 49 -8.68 -2.58 13.88
C ARG A 49 -9.21 -1.69 12.75
N LEU A 50 -9.78 -2.31 11.74
CA LEU A 50 -10.58 -1.66 10.69
C LEU A 50 -12.06 -1.88 10.99
N VAL A 51 -12.83 -0.80 11.09
CA VAL A 51 -14.27 -0.83 11.36
C VAL A 51 -15.02 -0.50 10.09
N LEU A 52 -15.84 -1.45 9.63
CA LEU A 52 -16.69 -1.29 8.45
C LEU A 52 -17.85 -0.32 8.73
N ALA A 53 -18.27 0.43 7.71
CA ALA A 53 -19.48 1.24 7.78
C ALA A 53 -20.76 0.38 7.81
N PRO A 54 -21.87 0.85 8.41
CA PRO A 54 -23.16 0.15 8.38
C PRO A 54 -23.72 -0.05 6.96
N VAL A 55 -23.35 0.84 6.02
CA VAL A 55 -23.80 0.82 4.63
C VAL A 55 -22.63 0.39 3.75
N LYS A 56 -22.83 -0.66 2.95
CA LYS A 56 -21.79 -1.20 2.06
C LYS A 56 -21.32 -0.13 1.06
N GLY A 57 -20.01 -0.03 0.87
CA GLY A 57 -19.38 0.93 -0.04
C GLY A 57 -19.08 2.31 0.58
N ASN A 58 -19.68 2.63 1.74
CA ASN A 58 -19.27 3.82 2.49
C ASN A 58 -17.85 3.61 3.08
N PRO A 59 -17.09 4.70 3.31
CA PRO A 59 -15.75 4.63 3.89
C PRO A 59 -15.68 3.86 5.21
N ALA A 60 -14.65 3.04 5.37
CA ALA A 60 -14.29 2.44 6.64
C ALA A 60 -13.35 3.34 7.45
N ALA A 61 -13.18 3.06 8.74
CA ALA A 61 -12.20 3.74 9.59
C ALA A 61 -11.23 2.74 10.22
N VAL A 62 -9.93 3.06 10.21
CA VAL A 62 -8.90 2.29 10.91
C VAL A 62 -8.47 3.04 12.17
N TYR A 63 -8.41 2.29 13.27
CA TYR A 63 -8.05 2.74 14.60
C TYR A 63 -6.88 1.90 15.13
N PHE A 64 -5.92 2.53 15.79
CA PHE A 64 -4.75 1.92 16.41
C PHE A 64 -4.08 2.93 17.35
N ASP A 65 -3.33 2.43 18.32
CA ASP A 65 -2.50 3.25 19.20
C ASP A 65 -1.04 3.12 18.80
N LEU A 66 -0.37 4.24 18.63
CA LEU A 66 1.02 4.34 18.18
C LEU A 66 1.87 5.00 19.26
N SER A 67 2.95 4.33 19.65
CA SER A 67 3.94 4.85 20.59
C SER A 67 5.32 4.86 19.95
N TYR A 68 6.06 5.94 20.16
CA TYR A 68 7.41 6.11 19.63
C TYR A 68 8.44 6.33 20.77
N ALA A 69 9.60 5.71 20.60
CA ALA A 69 10.73 5.75 21.52
C ALA A 69 12.05 5.81 20.73
N GLY A 70 12.22 6.87 19.96
CA GLY A 70 13.38 7.11 19.10
C GLY A 70 13.86 8.57 19.14
N ALA A 71 14.58 8.99 18.11
CA ALA A 71 15.02 10.39 17.96
C ALA A 71 13.87 11.27 17.44
N ASP A 72 13.77 12.51 17.95
CA ASP A 72 12.75 13.48 17.52
C ASP A 72 12.90 13.86 16.03
N GLY A 73 11.81 14.37 15.45
CA GLY A 73 11.76 14.80 14.04
C GLY A 73 11.21 13.75 13.06
N LEU A 74 10.83 12.57 13.56
CA LEU A 74 10.08 11.59 12.78
C LEU A 74 8.60 11.97 12.72
N THR A 75 7.99 11.84 11.54
CA THR A 75 6.59 12.22 11.28
C THR A 75 5.90 11.09 10.51
N LEU A 76 4.69 10.73 10.90
CA LEU A 76 3.78 9.91 10.10
C LEU A 76 3.15 10.77 9.01
N ASN A 77 3.57 10.56 7.75
CA ASN A 77 3.10 11.36 6.63
C ASN A 77 1.80 10.81 6.04
N THR A 78 1.74 9.49 5.80
CA THR A 78 0.58 8.83 5.19
C THR A 78 0.37 7.45 5.79
N VAL A 79 -0.87 6.95 5.67
CA VAL A 79 -1.23 5.57 5.96
C VAL A 79 -1.96 4.99 4.76
N THR A 80 -1.53 3.82 4.30
CA THR A 80 -2.16 3.03 3.25
C THR A 80 -2.87 1.83 3.85
N VAL A 81 -4.06 1.49 3.35
CA VAL A 81 -4.85 0.34 3.80
C VAL A 81 -5.06 -0.60 2.60
N GLU A 82 -4.67 -1.87 2.73
CA GLU A 82 -4.75 -2.83 1.64
C GLU A 82 -6.20 -3.09 1.19
N GLY A 83 -6.49 -2.77 -0.08
CA GLY A 83 -7.85 -2.88 -0.63
C GLY A 83 -8.73 -1.65 -0.40
N ALA A 84 -8.21 -0.55 0.15
CA ALA A 84 -8.82 0.77 -0.01
C ALA A 84 -8.38 1.38 -1.35
N GLY A 85 -9.28 2.08 -2.05
CA GLY A 85 -8.90 2.85 -3.24
C GLY A 85 -8.03 4.08 -2.92
N MET A 86 -8.23 4.67 -1.74
CA MET A 86 -7.39 5.73 -1.17
C MET A 86 -7.63 5.81 0.35
N SER A 87 -6.65 6.32 1.10
CA SER A 87 -6.78 6.49 2.56
C SER A 87 -6.11 7.78 3.05
N MET A 88 -6.72 8.41 4.05
CA MET A 88 -6.35 9.73 4.56
C MET A 88 -6.39 9.75 6.09
N ILE A 89 -5.47 10.45 6.74
CA ILE A 89 -5.53 10.64 8.21
C ILE A 89 -6.49 11.80 8.48
N HIS A 90 -7.58 11.53 9.18
CA HIS A 90 -8.58 12.51 9.55
C HIS A 90 -8.58 12.75 11.07
N GLN A 91 -8.96 13.97 11.47
CA GLN A 91 -9.29 14.32 12.84
C GLN A 91 -10.77 14.65 12.93
N THR A 92 -11.46 14.02 13.88
CA THR A 92 -12.75 14.49 14.38
C THR A 92 -12.54 15.42 15.56
N ALA A 93 -13.25 16.56 15.57
CA ALA A 93 -13.22 17.53 16.66
C ALA A 93 -14.52 18.34 16.71
N GLU A 94 -14.95 18.75 17.90
CA GLU A 94 -16.01 19.74 18.05
C GLU A 94 -15.48 21.13 17.65
N LYS A 95 -16.25 21.84 16.83
CA LYS A 95 -16.00 23.22 16.46
C LYS A 95 -17.33 23.96 16.41
N ASP A 96 -17.41 25.09 17.14
CA ASP A 96 -18.60 25.94 17.20
C ASP A 96 -19.90 25.19 17.56
N GLY A 97 -19.79 24.18 18.45
CA GLY A 97 -20.90 23.33 18.89
C GLY A 97 -21.31 22.22 17.90
N ALA A 98 -20.57 22.03 16.81
CA ALA A 98 -20.80 20.99 15.81
C ALA A 98 -19.60 20.04 15.69
N MET A 99 -19.86 18.74 15.51
CA MET A 99 -18.79 17.79 15.22
C MET A 99 -18.31 17.96 13.77
N THR A 100 -17.05 18.33 13.62
CA THR A 100 -16.37 18.44 12.33
C THR A 100 -15.41 17.27 12.13
N MET A 101 -15.16 16.92 10.87
CA MET A 101 -14.16 15.93 10.49
C MET A 101 -13.37 16.47 9.30
N THR A 102 -12.05 16.59 9.47
CA THR A 102 -11.14 17.18 8.48
C THR A 102 -9.89 16.34 8.35
N GLU A 103 -9.17 16.45 7.23
CA GLU A 103 -7.83 15.89 7.12
C GLU A 103 -6.90 16.48 8.20
N ALA A 104 -6.13 15.62 8.88
CA ALA A 104 -5.22 15.99 9.95
C ALA A 104 -3.81 16.37 9.44
N GLY A 105 -3.47 15.92 8.23
CA GLY A 105 -2.12 16.02 7.69
C GLY A 105 -1.10 15.15 8.43
N PRO A 106 0.21 15.45 8.30
CA PRO A 106 1.27 14.67 8.92
C PRO A 106 1.27 14.77 10.45
N ILE A 107 1.43 13.63 11.14
CA ILE A 107 1.43 13.56 12.61
C ILE A 107 2.87 13.40 13.13
N ALA A 108 3.34 14.39 13.90
CA ALA A 108 4.66 14.33 14.52
C ALA A 108 4.73 13.21 15.57
N LEU A 109 5.81 12.42 15.55
CA LEU A 109 6.07 11.35 16.50
C LEU A 109 7.09 11.82 17.52
N THR A 110 6.65 12.02 18.76
CA THR A 110 7.49 12.51 19.87
C THR A 110 7.68 11.43 20.91
N THR A 111 8.92 11.25 21.39
CA THR A 111 9.22 10.20 22.36
C THR A 111 8.47 10.42 23.68
N GLY A 112 7.77 9.39 24.13
CA GLY A 112 6.93 9.44 25.34
C GLY A 112 5.55 10.08 25.16
N ALA A 113 5.20 10.55 23.96
CA ALA A 113 3.87 11.06 23.62
C ALA A 113 3.15 10.09 22.66
N PRO A 114 2.32 9.15 23.15
CA PRO A 114 1.59 8.24 22.27
C PRO A 114 0.50 8.97 21.48
N VAL A 115 0.31 8.55 20.23
CA VAL A 115 -0.76 9.00 19.33
C VAL A 115 -1.84 7.93 19.30
N SER A 116 -3.04 8.25 19.76
CA SER A 116 -4.20 7.36 19.68
C SER A 116 -5.06 7.74 18.47
N LEU A 117 -5.22 6.79 17.54
CA LEU A 117 -6.22 6.88 16.48
C LEU A 117 -7.46 6.12 16.98
N ALA A 118 -8.44 6.86 17.50
CA ALA A 118 -9.60 6.36 18.20
C ALA A 118 -10.90 7.08 17.78
N PRO A 119 -12.09 6.45 17.95
CA PRO A 119 -13.37 7.04 17.61
C PRO A 119 -13.58 8.43 18.26
N GLY A 120 -13.98 9.41 17.46
CA GLY A 120 -14.15 10.80 17.91
C GLY A 120 -12.88 11.65 17.93
N GLY A 121 -11.71 11.07 17.61
CA GLY A 121 -10.43 11.79 17.47
C GLY A 121 -9.76 11.52 16.12
N LEU A 122 -8.46 11.25 16.14
CA LEU A 122 -7.72 10.85 14.94
C LEU A 122 -8.17 9.47 14.44
N HIS A 123 -8.18 9.25 13.13
CA HIS A 123 -8.45 7.96 12.50
C HIS A 123 -7.95 7.96 11.05
N VAL A 124 -7.66 6.77 10.51
CA VAL A 124 -7.41 6.66 9.06
C VAL A 124 -8.74 6.35 8.39
N MET A 125 -9.21 7.28 7.57
CA MET A 125 -10.40 7.06 6.76
C MET A 125 -10.01 6.34 5.47
N ALA A 126 -10.59 5.16 5.25
CA ALA A 126 -10.36 4.34 4.06
C ALA A 126 -11.54 4.47 3.08
N MET A 127 -11.32 5.20 1.98
CA MET A 127 -12.27 5.35 0.88
C MET A 127 -12.32 4.09 0.01
N GLN A 128 -13.44 3.91 -0.70
CA GLN A 128 -13.60 2.87 -1.72
C GLN A 128 -13.15 1.50 -1.18
N PRO A 129 -13.77 1.01 -0.09
CA PRO A 129 -13.37 -0.24 0.55
C PRO A 129 -13.60 -1.44 -0.37
N SER A 130 -12.68 -2.40 -0.33
CA SER A 130 -12.78 -3.65 -1.08
C SER A 130 -14.04 -4.44 -0.71
N ASP A 131 -14.72 -4.97 -1.73
CA ASP A 131 -15.82 -5.92 -1.58
C ASP A 131 -15.44 -7.21 -0.82
N ALA A 132 -14.14 -7.50 -0.67
CA ALA A 132 -13.63 -8.66 0.05
C ALA A 132 -13.46 -8.43 1.56
N TRP A 133 -13.60 -7.20 2.07
CA TRP A 133 -13.52 -6.95 3.51
C TRP A 133 -14.78 -7.42 4.22
N GLN A 134 -14.60 -8.23 5.26
CA GLN A 134 -15.68 -8.84 6.04
C GLN A 134 -15.27 -8.98 7.52
N PRO A 135 -16.22 -8.85 8.48
CA PRO A 135 -15.91 -8.99 9.91
C PRO A 135 -15.24 -10.33 10.23
N GLY A 136 -14.26 -10.31 11.13
CA GLY A 136 -13.41 -11.46 11.47
C GLY A 136 -12.29 -11.74 10.45
N GLY A 137 -12.19 -10.95 9.39
CA GLY A 137 -11.02 -10.91 8.51
C GLY A 137 -9.89 -10.05 9.07
N THR A 138 -8.81 -9.92 8.30
CA THR A 138 -7.65 -9.09 8.63
C THR A 138 -7.22 -8.32 7.39
N VAL A 139 -6.73 -7.09 7.56
CA VAL A 139 -6.21 -6.25 6.49
C VAL A 139 -4.81 -5.73 6.84
N ASN A 140 -3.90 -5.64 5.86
CA ASN A 140 -2.61 -5.01 6.09
C ASN A 140 -2.72 -3.48 6.01
N VAL A 141 -2.08 -2.79 6.97
CA VAL A 141 -2.03 -1.34 7.08
C VAL A 141 -0.57 -0.91 7.10
N THR A 142 -0.18 0.01 6.21
CA THR A 142 1.20 0.46 6.05
C THR A 142 1.33 1.94 6.40
N LEU A 143 2.15 2.23 7.40
CA LEU A 143 2.59 3.58 7.75
C LEU A 143 3.76 4.00 6.85
N SER A 144 3.76 5.24 6.36
CA SER A 144 4.92 5.84 5.68
C SER A 144 5.41 7.07 6.44
N LEU A 145 6.71 7.10 6.74
CA LEU A 145 7.33 8.08 7.62
C LEU A 145 8.17 9.12 6.85
N SER A 146 8.50 10.23 7.52
CA SER A 146 9.24 11.35 6.93
C SER A 146 10.68 11.03 6.52
N ASP A 147 11.29 9.98 7.06
CA ASP A 147 12.62 9.48 6.69
C ASP A 147 12.60 8.49 5.50
N GLY A 148 11.41 8.21 4.94
CA GLY A 148 11.22 7.24 3.87
C GLY A 148 11.09 5.79 4.34
N THR A 149 11.16 5.52 5.65
CA THR A 149 10.86 4.19 6.18
C THR A 149 9.36 3.92 6.18
N THR A 150 9.01 2.64 6.12
CA THR A 150 7.62 2.17 6.21
C THR A 150 7.51 1.09 7.28
N GLN A 151 6.35 0.95 7.89
CA GLN A 151 6.02 -0.16 8.78
C GLN A 151 4.62 -0.66 8.50
N SER A 152 4.50 -1.97 8.27
CA SER A 152 3.23 -2.64 8.02
C SER A 152 2.77 -3.43 9.25
N PHE A 153 1.47 -3.47 9.48
CA PHE A 153 0.84 -4.24 10.55
C PHE A 153 -0.55 -4.75 10.13
N ALA A 154 -0.94 -5.89 10.70
CA ALA A 154 -2.27 -6.45 10.55
C ALA A 154 -3.29 -5.68 11.42
N ALA A 155 -4.45 -5.36 10.87
CA ALA A 155 -5.60 -4.82 11.59
C ALA A 155 -6.81 -5.76 11.44
N ASP A 156 -7.49 -6.05 12.55
CA ASP A 156 -8.68 -6.90 12.54
C ASP A 156 -9.86 -6.17 11.90
N VAL A 157 -10.54 -6.80 10.94
CA VAL A 157 -11.74 -6.25 10.32
C VAL A 157 -12.94 -6.54 11.21
N ARG A 158 -13.66 -5.49 11.60
CA ARG A 158 -14.79 -5.52 12.53
C ARG A 158 -16.05 -4.94 11.92
N ALA A 159 -17.21 -5.33 12.45
CA ALA A 159 -18.50 -4.80 12.04
C ALA A 159 -18.71 -3.36 12.55
N ALA A 160 -19.70 -2.67 12.00
CA ALA A 160 -20.06 -1.33 12.43
C ALA A 160 -20.48 -1.31 13.91
N GLY A 161 -19.95 -0.34 14.68
CA GLY A 161 -20.18 -0.21 16.12
C GLY A 161 -19.21 -0.99 17.01
N GLU A 162 -18.37 -1.87 16.46
CA GLU A 162 -17.34 -2.61 17.19
C GLU A 162 -16.01 -1.82 17.32
N GLU A 163 -16.11 -0.50 17.50
CA GLU A 163 -14.98 0.43 17.37
C GLU A 163 -14.05 0.48 18.60
N ARG A 164 -14.33 -0.30 19.64
CA ARG A 164 -13.58 -0.35 20.91
C ARG A 164 -12.97 -1.72 21.15
#